data_AF-C9KN74-F1
#
_entry.id   AF-C9KN74-F1
#
_cell.length_a   1.000
_cell.length_b   1.000
_cell.length_c   1.000
_cell.angle_alpha   90.00
_cell.angle_beta   90.00
_cell.angle_gamma   90.00
#
_symmetry.space_group_name_H-M   'P 1'
#
loop_
_entity.id
_entity.type
_entity.pdbx_description
1 polymer ?
#
loop_
_entity_poly.entity_id
_entity_poly.type
_entity_poly.pdbx_seq_one_letter_code
_entity_poly.pdbx_strand_id
1 'polypeptide(L)'
;MNKPRLIAVGSSALVAHEIAGITSALLGRSLSIETMLTTEIEAPAPDTFYICAVTQEDRLRRVLPAAQLYVFDLHPTTRFFLDIAKIPAGETVYVFNNLYPYTELLIKECHELGINELHFRPLAFEEMPLPALLDELEQARWLIGVEPFVGKDLLLAPPYREHLRPDLTIIPGRRTASVTSACQLLTGLAEYHQLHLKNEYQALHTTAEQTPKRLLALARKIEGITCLLQRASLEAIKQQIGNTTASDADAVSDCPLEGTDDGNLCALIEDRFATLTYLTDRLHRLSLPPEH
;
A
#
# COMPACT_ATOMS: atom_id res chain seq x y z
N MET A 1 21.81 -9.03 4.38
CA MET A 1 21.21 -7.70 4.09
C MET A 1 20.28 -7.42 5.25
N ASN A 2 20.46 -6.32 5.99
CA ASN A 2 19.48 -5.95 7.01
C ASN A 2 18.20 -5.58 6.25
N LYS A 3 17.24 -6.50 6.25
CA LYS A 3 15.92 -6.29 5.67
C LYS A 3 15.07 -5.66 6.77
N PRO A 4 14.45 -4.49 6.54
CA PRO A 4 13.53 -3.96 7.51
C PRO A 4 12.36 -4.92 7.67
N ARG A 5 11.81 -5.00 8.87
CA ARG A 5 10.55 -5.71 9.11
C ARG A 5 9.41 -4.81 8.68
N LEU A 6 8.48 -5.33 7.88
CA LEU A 6 7.29 -4.62 7.45
C LEU A 6 6.07 -5.23 8.12
N ILE A 7 5.28 -4.42 8.81
CA ILE A 7 4.08 -4.86 9.52
C ILE A 7 2.90 -4.02 9.03
N ALA A 8 1.94 -4.67 8.37
CA ALA A 8 0.66 -4.08 8.04
C ALA A 8 -0.27 -4.18 9.25
N VAL A 9 -0.79 -3.03 9.69
CA VAL A 9 -1.58 -2.91 10.92
C VAL A 9 -3.01 -2.51 10.60
N GLY A 10 -3.98 -3.29 11.08
CA GLY A 10 -5.41 -3.02 10.90
C GLY A 10 -6.18 -2.99 12.20
N SER A 11 -7.41 -2.46 12.17
CA SER A 11 -8.37 -2.60 13.28
C SER A 11 -8.93 -4.03 13.37
N SER A 12 -8.94 -4.75 12.26
CA SER A 12 -9.33 -6.15 12.14
C SER A 12 -8.35 -6.90 11.23
N ALA A 13 -8.44 -8.22 11.23
CA ALA A 13 -7.64 -9.06 10.34
C ALA A 13 -7.86 -8.68 8.86
N LEU A 14 -9.11 -8.43 8.43
CA LEU A 14 -9.43 -8.04 7.06
C LEU A 14 -8.69 -6.76 6.63
N VAL A 15 -8.70 -5.74 7.50
CA VAL A 15 -8.02 -4.47 7.23
C VAL A 15 -6.51 -4.65 7.19
N ALA A 16 -5.93 -5.42 8.12
CA ALA A 16 -4.50 -5.70 8.13
C ALA A 16 -4.04 -6.44 6.86
N HIS A 17 -4.83 -7.42 6.40
CA HIS A 17 -4.56 -8.15 5.16
C HIS A 17 -4.71 -7.28 3.91
N GLU A 18 -5.69 -6.36 3.88
CA GLU A 18 -5.82 -5.41 2.77
C GLU A 18 -4.57 -4.51 2.67
N ILE A 19 -4.14 -3.92 3.79
CA ILE A 19 -2.94 -3.07 3.82
C ILE A 19 -1.69 -3.87 3.44
N ALA A 20 -1.59 -5.12 3.88
CA ALA A 20 -0.52 -6.02 3.46
C ALA A 20 -0.55 -6.28 1.96
N GLY A 21 -1.74 -6.50 1.39
CA GLY A 21 -1.94 -6.69 -0.05
C GLY A 21 -1.51 -5.47 -0.88
N ILE A 22 -1.88 -4.26 -0.44
CA ILE A 22 -1.49 -3.00 -1.08
C ILE A 22 0.03 -2.81 -1.00
N THR A 23 0.61 -3.01 0.18
CA THR A 23 2.06 -2.91 0.40
C THR A 23 2.83 -3.94 -0.43
N SER A 24 2.33 -5.19 -0.50
CA SER A 24 2.94 -6.28 -1.26
C SER A 24 2.90 -6.01 -2.76
N ALA A 25 1.77 -5.50 -3.26
CA ALA A 25 1.66 -5.07 -4.64
C ALA A 25 2.63 -3.93 -4.94
N LEU A 26 2.85 -3.00 -4.00
CA LEU A 26 3.75 -1.85 -4.18
C LEU A 26 5.24 -2.27 -4.22
N LEU A 27 5.68 -3.07 -3.26
CA LEU A 27 7.10 -3.43 -3.10
C LEU A 27 7.51 -4.67 -3.91
N GLY A 28 6.53 -5.48 -4.31
CA GLY A 28 6.71 -6.80 -4.90
C GLY A 28 7.07 -7.86 -3.87
N ARG A 29 7.35 -9.08 -4.34
CA ARG A 29 7.55 -10.28 -3.50
C ARG A 29 8.90 -10.34 -2.75
N SER A 30 9.74 -9.30 -2.85
CA SER A 30 11.09 -9.30 -2.28
C SER A 30 11.13 -9.08 -0.76
N LEU A 31 10.06 -8.51 -0.20
CA LEU A 31 9.92 -8.18 1.22
C LEU A 31 8.68 -8.88 1.79
N SER A 32 8.87 -9.61 2.89
CA SER A 32 7.77 -10.23 3.63
C SER A 32 7.04 -9.16 4.44
N ILE A 33 5.71 -9.17 4.38
CA ILE A 33 4.87 -8.26 5.16
C ILE A 33 4.10 -9.11 6.17
N GLU A 34 4.36 -8.84 7.44
CA GLU A 34 3.62 -9.42 8.56
C GLU A 34 2.32 -8.62 8.77
N THR A 35 1.30 -9.24 9.37
CA THR A 35 0.04 -8.55 9.71
C THR A 35 -0.15 -8.54 11.22
N MET A 36 -0.59 -7.43 11.78
CA MET A 36 -0.95 -7.31 13.20
C MET A 36 -2.20 -6.46 13.38
N LEU A 37 -2.88 -6.64 14.50
CA LEU A 37 -3.95 -5.76 14.94
C LEU A 37 -3.37 -4.53 15.65
N THR A 38 -4.08 -3.41 15.54
CA THR A 38 -3.72 -2.15 16.18
C THR A 38 -3.56 -2.30 17.70
N THR A 39 -4.37 -3.17 18.30
CA THR A 39 -4.35 -3.46 19.74
C THR A 39 -3.14 -4.27 20.20
N GLU A 40 -2.46 -4.97 19.28
CA GLU A 40 -1.28 -5.80 19.60
C GLU A 40 0.03 -4.99 19.59
N ILE A 41 -0.01 -3.73 19.13
CA ILE A 41 1.16 -2.85 19.10
C ILE A 41 1.26 -2.07 20.41
N GLU A 42 2.14 -2.54 21.31
CA GLU A 42 2.37 -1.92 22.61
C GLU A 42 3.63 -1.05 22.67
N ALA A 43 4.64 -1.38 21.86
CA ALA A 43 5.94 -0.74 21.86
C ALA A 43 6.61 -0.82 20.48
N PRO A 44 7.55 0.09 20.17
CA PRO A 44 8.31 0.03 18.93
C PRO A 44 9.28 -1.16 18.92
N ALA A 45 9.40 -1.81 17.77
CA ALA A 45 10.42 -2.82 17.51
C ALA A 45 11.58 -2.22 16.67
N PRO A 46 12.82 -2.68 16.88
CA PRO A 46 13.96 -2.22 16.07
C PRO A 46 13.76 -2.59 14.60
N ASP A 47 14.28 -1.76 13.70
CA ASP A 47 14.27 -1.97 12.25
C ASP A 47 12.88 -2.31 11.66
N THR A 48 11.80 -1.79 12.28
CA THR A 48 10.42 -2.11 11.92
C THR A 48 9.68 -0.90 11.34
N PHE A 49 8.94 -1.15 10.26
CA PHE A 49 8.06 -0.22 9.59
C PHE A 49 6.63 -0.70 9.78
N TYR A 50 5.85 0.07 10.52
CA TYR A 50 4.42 -0.16 10.72
C TYR A 50 3.65 0.64 9.68
N ILE A 51 2.81 -0.03 8.92
CA ILE A 51 2.02 0.55 7.84
C ILE A 51 0.55 0.39 8.21
N CYS A 52 -0.19 1.50 8.29
CA CYS A 52 -1.61 1.47 8.68
C CYS A 52 -2.46 2.38 7.80
N ALA A 53 -3.79 2.31 7.91
CA ALA A 53 -4.65 3.34 7.35
C ALA A 53 -4.79 4.52 8.33
N VAL A 54 -5.28 5.66 7.83
CA VAL A 54 -5.52 6.89 8.62
C VAL A 54 -6.34 6.62 9.89
N THR A 55 -7.30 5.70 9.84
CA THR A 55 -8.16 5.37 10.99
C THR A 55 -7.43 4.73 12.17
N GLN A 56 -6.20 4.21 11.99
CA GLN A 56 -5.38 3.65 13.08
C GLN A 56 -4.32 4.64 13.59
N GLU A 57 -4.08 5.74 12.87
CA GLU A 57 -2.95 6.65 13.08
C GLU A 57 -2.90 7.20 14.50
N ASP A 58 -4.01 7.76 14.99
CA ASP A 58 -4.08 8.40 16.31
C ASP A 58 -3.69 7.46 17.45
N ARG A 59 -4.07 6.17 17.34
CA ARG A 59 -3.73 5.17 18.34
C ARG A 59 -2.24 4.81 18.26
N LEU A 60 -1.74 4.58 17.06
CA LEU A 60 -0.36 4.13 16.84
C LEU A 60 0.67 5.23 17.12
N ARG A 61 0.37 6.49 16.84
CA ARG A 61 1.24 7.64 17.18
C ARG A 61 1.51 7.80 18.68
N ARG A 62 0.68 7.23 19.55
CA ARG A 62 0.88 7.26 21.01
C ARG A 62 1.94 6.27 21.48
N VAL A 63 2.26 5.27 20.68
CA VAL A 63 3.16 4.17 21.05
C VAL A 63 4.37 4.05 20.12
N LEU A 64 4.28 4.51 18.87
CA LEU A 64 5.33 4.42 17.87
C LEU A 64 5.97 5.78 17.57
N PRO A 65 7.30 5.82 17.33
CA PRO A 65 7.96 7.01 16.82
C PRO A 65 7.58 7.29 15.36
N ALA A 66 7.59 8.56 14.96
CA ALA A 66 7.21 8.99 13.62
C ALA A 66 8.01 8.28 12.50
N ALA A 67 9.30 8.00 12.73
CA ALA A 67 10.16 7.34 11.75
C ALA A 67 9.79 5.87 11.46
N GLN A 68 8.93 5.25 12.29
CA GLN A 68 8.51 3.86 12.14
C GLN A 68 7.05 3.72 11.69
N LEU A 69 6.26 4.80 11.69
CA LEU A 69 4.83 4.75 11.35
C LEU A 69 4.57 5.41 9.99
N TYR A 70 4.03 4.63 9.06
CA TYR A 70 3.70 5.05 7.71
C TYR A 70 2.21 4.88 7.50
N VAL A 71 1.53 5.99 7.20
CA VAL A 71 0.07 6.04 7.13
C VAL A 71 -0.33 6.08 5.66
N PHE A 72 -1.00 5.02 5.20
CA PHE A 72 -1.61 4.98 3.89
C PHE A 72 -2.94 5.72 3.90
N ASP A 73 -3.01 6.67 2.98
CA ASP A 73 -4.25 7.33 2.60
C ASP A 73 -4.90 6.49 1.50
N LEU A 74 -5.94 5.74 1.88
CA LEU A 74 -6.51 4.66 1.08
C LEU A 74 -7.72 5.14 0.27
N HIS A 75 -7.63 5.02 -1.05
CA HIS A 75 -8.66 5.43 -1.99
C HIS A 75 -9.08 4.29 -2.91
N PRO A 76 -10.37 4.13 -3.25
CA PRO A 76 -10.79 3.24 -4.33
C PRO A 76 -10.11 3.62 -5.65
N THR A 77 -9.80 2.62 -6.47
CA THR A 77 -9.23 2.86 -7.81
C THR A 77 -10.20 3.62 -8.72
N THR A 78 -9.66 4.31 -9.74
CA THR A 78 -10.49 4.97 -10.77
C THR A 78 -11.47 3.99 -11.44
N ARG A 79 -11.05 2.73 -11.62
CA ARG A 79 -11.88 1.69 -12.23
C ARG A 79 -13.19 1.44 -11.46
N PHE A 80 -13.16 1.53 -10.14
CA PHE A 80 -14.34 1.35 -9.29
C PHE A 80 -15.45 2.35 -9.65
N PHE A 81 -15.11 3.64 -9.72
CA PHE A 81 -16.07 4.68 -10.08
C PHE A 81 -16.56 4.57 -11.52
N LEU A 82 -15.69 4.15 -12.46
CA LEU A 82 -16.08 3.90 -13.85
C LEU A 82 -17.07 2.73 -13.97
N ASP A 83 -16.99 1.74 -13.10
CA ASP A 83 -17.95 0.63 -13.09
C ASP A 83 -19.28 1.04 -12.44
N ILE A 84 -19.25 1.91 -11.41
CA ILE A 84 -20.47 2.51 -10.83
C ILE A 84 -21.19 3.38 -11.87
N ALA A 85 -20.46 4.18 -12.65
CA ALA A 85 -21.03 5.06 -13.66
C ALA A 85 -21.79 4.32 -14.79
N LYS A 86 -21.65 2.99 -14.90
CA LYS A 86 -22.37 2.16 -15.87
C LYS A 86 -23.72 1.67 -15.36
N ILE A 87 -24.01 1.84 -14.07
CA ILE A 87 -25.31 1.47 -13.50
C ILE A 87 -26.40 2.32 -14.17
N PRO A 88 -27.54 1.73 -14.57
CA PRO A 88 -28.63 2.47 -15.17
C PRO A 88 -29.12 3.62 -14.27
N ALA A 89 -29.42 4.76 -14.88
CA ALA A 89 -29.96 5.94 -14.19
C ALA A 89 -31.26 5.61 -13.41
N GLY A 90 -31.41 6.22 -12.24
CA GLY A 90 -32.54 6.03 -11.33
C GLY A 90 -32.49 4.77 -10.47
N GLU A 91 -31.49 3.90 -10.66
CA GLU A 91 -31.31 2.71 -9.81
C GLU A 91 -30.87 3.10 -8.39
N THR A 92 -31.24 2.25 -7.42
CA THR A 92 -30.77 2.36 -6.04
C THR A 92 -29.50 1.55 -5.85
N VAL A 93 -28.45 2.18 -5.35
CA VAL A 93 -27.14 1.57 -5.08
C VAL A 93 -26.89 1.56 -3.58
N TYR A 94 -26.69 0.36 -3.04
CA TYR A 94 -26.42 0.16 -1.62
C TYR A 94 -24.92 0.22 -1.37
N VAL A 95 -24.48 1.07 -0.45
CA VAL A 95 -23.07 1.31 -0.13
C VAL A 95 -22.72 0.58 1.15
N PHE A 96 -22.22 -0.64 1.03
CA PHE A 96 -21.92 -1.54 2.14
C PHE A 96 -20.50 -1.31 2.68
N ASN A 97 -20.40 -0.90 3.95
CA ASN A 97 -19.14 -0.73 4.65
C ASN A 97 -19.31 -0.89 6.16
N ASN A 98 -18.22 -0.83 6.92
CA ASN A 98 -18.29 -1.02 8.37
C ASN A 98 -18.99 0.16 9.07
N LEU A 99 -18.64 1.39 8.70
CA LEU A 99 -19.11 2.62 9.35
C LEU A 99 -19.69 3.63 8.35
N TYR A 100 -20.71 4.39 8.79
CA TYR A 100 -21.39 5.44 8.01
C TYR A 100 -20.45 6.53 7.47
N PRO A 101 -19.45 7.05 8.21
CA PRO A 101 -18.60 8.11 7.69
C PRO A 101 -17.92 7.76 6.36
N TYR A 102 -17.54 6.49 6.18
CA TYR A 102 -16.92 6.05 4.92
C TYR A 102 -17.95 5.80 3.81
N THR A 103 -19.16 5.32 4.14
CA THR A 103 -20.24 5.20 3.13
C THR A 103 -20.61 6.58 2.58
N GLU A 104 -20.74 7.58 3.45
CA GLU A 104 -21.03 8.96 3.06
C GLU A 104 -19.90 9.59 2.23
N LEU A 105 -18.64 9.29 2.57
CA LEU A 105 -17.50 9.72 1.78
C LEU A 105 -17.55 9.14 0.36
N LEU A 106 -17.77 7.83 0.21
CA LEU A 106 -17.88 7.20 -1.12
C LEU A 106 -19.03 7.78 -1.95
N ILE A 107 -20.17 8.06 -1.31
CA ILE A 107 -21.33 8.68 -1.97
C ILE A 107 -20.96 10.08 -2.46
N LYS A 108 -20.32 10.88 -1.60
CA LYS A 108 -19.84 12.21 -1.95
C LYS A 108 -18.86 12.16 -3.13
N GLU A 109 -17.89 11.26 -3.12
CA GLU A 109 -16.94 11.07 -4.22
C GLU A 109 -17.63 10.71 -5.53
N CYS A 110 -18.65 9.84 -5.49
CA CYS A 110 -19.45 9.52 -6.67
C CYS A 110 -20.11 10.78 -7.26
N HIS A 111 -20.69 11.63 -6.41
CA HIS A 111 -21.30 12.89 -6.85
C HIS A 111 -20.28 13.89 -7.41
N GLU A 112 -19.13 14.03 -6.77
CA GLU A 112 -18.03 14.89 -7.24
C GLU A 112 -17.49 14.45 -8.61
N LEU A 113 -17.54 13.14 -8.91
CA LEU A 113 -17.19 12.56 -10.20
C LEU A 113 -18.33 12.59 -11.23
N GLY A 114 -19.48 13.20 -10.90
CA GLY A 114 -20.60 13.39 -11.82
C GLY A 114 -21.61 12.22 -11.85
N ILE A 115 -21.48 11.24 -10.97
CA ILE A 115 -22.41 10.09 -10.85
C ILE A 115 -23.63 10.53 -10.03
N ASN A 116 -24.47 11.37 -10.62
CA ASN A 116 -25.57 12.06 -9.94
C ASN A 116 -26.95 11.45 -10.14
N GLU A 117 -27.08 10.52 -11.09
CA GLU A 117 -28.37 9.94 -11.48
C GLU A 117 -28.70 8.65 -10.69
N LEU A 118 -27.87 8.27 -9.72
CA LEU A 118 -28.09 7.08 -8.88
C LEU A 118 -28.62 7.49 -7.50
N HIS A 119 -29.43 6.62 -6.89
CA HIS A 119 -29.91 6.80 -5.53
C HIS A 119 -29.05 5.97 -4.56
N PHE A 120 -28.16 6.61 -3.82
CA PHE A 120 -27.31 5.91 -2.88
C PHE A 120 -28.00 5.66 -1.53
N ARG A 121 -27.84 4.44 -1.00
CA ARG A 121 -28.27 4.06 0.36
C ARG A 121 -27.08 3.54 1.17
N PRO A 122 -26.66 4.22 2.23
CA PRO A 122 -25.56 3.76 3.07
C PRO A 122 -25.98 2.54 3.90
N LEU A 123 -25.14 1.50 3.93
CA LEU A 123 -25.29 0.32 4.77
C LEU A 123 -24.03 0.13 5.64
N ALA A 124 -24.08 0.62 6.88
CA ALA A 124 -22.98 0.52 7.84
C ALA A 124 -23.17 -0.70 8.76
N PHE A 125 -22.52 -1.83 8.45
CA PHE A 125 -22.86 -3.10 9.11
C PHE A 125 -22.47 -3.21 10.59
N GLU A 126 -21.56 -2.36 11.09
CA GLU A 126 -21.23 -2.32 12.52
C GLU A 126 -22.16 -1.37 13.31
N GLU A 127 -22.88 -0.49 12.62
CA GLU A 127 -23.71 0.55 13.24
C GLU A 127 -25.23 0.31 13.03
N MET A 128 -25.59 -0.54 12.08
CA MET A 128 -26.98 -0.92 11.81
C MET A 128 -27.42 -2.13 12.65
N PRO A 129 -28.67 -2.14 13.16
CA PRO A 129 -29.26 -3.36 13.69
C PRO A 129 -29.30 -4.45 12.61
N LEU A 130 -28.80 -5.64 12.93
CA LEU A 130 -28.69 -6.75 11.98
C LEU A 130 -30.00 -7.02 11.22
N PRO A 131 -31.19 -7.10 11.84
CA PRO A 131 -32.43 -7.33 11.09
C PRO A 131 -32.70 -6.27 10.01
N ALA A 132 -32.51 -4.99 10.35
CA ALA A 132 -32.71 -3.89 9.40
C ALA A 132 -31.69 -3.93 8.26
N LEU A 133 -30.44 -4.32 8.54
CA LEU A 133 -29.42 -4.50 7.51
C LEU A 133 -29.80 -5.65 6.57
N LEU A 134 -30.26 -6.79 7.10
CA LEU A 134 -30.69 -7.93 6.29
C LEU A 134 -31.88 -7.57 5.41
N ASP A 135 -32.87 -6.84 5.94
CA ASP A 135 -34.02 -6.35 5.17
C ASP A 135 -33.60 -5.47 3.98
N GLU A 136 -32.62 -4.59 4.15
CA GLU A 136 -32.10 -3.77 3.03
C GLU A 136 -31.29 -4.62 2.03
N LEU A 137 -30.51 -5.61 2.50
CA LEU A 137 -29.76 -6.53 1.63
C LEU A 137 -30.68 -7.37 0.74
N GLU A 138 -31.85 -7.76 1.22
CA GLU A 138 -32.87 -8.48 0.43
C GLU A 138 -33.41 -7.65 -0.74
N GLN A 139 -33.30 -6.32 -0.66
CA GLN A 139 -33.72 -5.41 -1.72
C GLN A 139 -32.58 -5.00 -2.66
N ALA A 140 -31.33 -5.28 -2.28
CA ALA A 140 -30.15 -4.78 -2.97
C ALA A 140 -29.91 -5.48 -4.31
N ARG A 141 -30.25 -4.82 -5.42
CA ARG A 141 -29.87 -5.25 -6.77
C ARG A 141 -28.47 -4.78 -7.15
N TRP A 142 -28.08 -3.59 -6.70
CA TRP A 142 -26.76 -3.01 -6.91
C TRP A 142 -26.12 -2.71 -5.57
N LEU A 143 -24.93 -3.29 -5.32
CA LEU A 143 -24.19 -3.08 -4.09
C LEU A 143 -22.75 -2.72 -4.41
N ILE A 144 -22.26 -1.66 -3.78
CA ILE A 144 -20.87 -1.25 -3.82
C ILE A 144 -20.28 -1.29 -2.41
N GLY A 145 -18.97 -1.40 -2.32
CA GLY A 145 -18.26 -1.37 -1.04
C GLY A 145 -16.81 -1.77 -1.24
N VAL A 146 -16.00 -1.61 -0.21
CA VAL A 146 -14.58 -1.98 -0.32
C VAL A 146 -14.42 -3.50 -0.40
N GLU A 147 -13.48 -3.95 -1.23
CA GLU A 147 -13.31 -5.37 -1.58
C GLU A 147 -13.25 -6.33 -0.37
N PRO A 148 -12.53 -6.02 0.74
CA PRO A 148 -12.50 -6.92 1.91
C PRO A 148 -13.87 -7.15 2.56
N PHE A 149 -14.81 -6.23 2.41
CA PHE A 149 -16.11 -6.29 3.08
C PHE A 149 -17.20 -6.87 2.19
N VAL A 150 -17.11 -6.65 0.87
CA VAL A 150 -18.09 -7.18 -0.09
C VAL A 150 -17.70 -8.56 -0.66
N GLY A 151 -16.58 -9.10 -0.20
CA GLY A 151 -16.02 -10.37 -0.66
C GLY A 151 -16.53 -11.62 0.08
N LYS A 152 -15.83 -12.73 -0.18
CA LYS A 152 -16.11 -14.08 0.36
C LYS A 152 -16.03 -14.19 1.87
N ASP A 153 -15.20 -13.35 2.48
CA ASP A 153 -14.88 -13.44 3.90
C ASP A 153 -15.86 -12.66 4.79
N LEU A 154 -16.78 -11.87 4.19
CA LEU A 154 -17.79 -11.11 4.93
C LEU A 154 -19.17 -11.14 4.26
N LEU A 155 -19.47 -10.25 3.29
CA LEU A 155 -20.81 -10.13 2.70
C LEU A 155 -21.30 -11.44 2.06
N LEU A 156 -20.42 -12.21 1.43
CA LEU A 156 -20.78 -13.48 0.79
C LEU A 156 -20.69 -14.69 1.73
N ALA A 157 -20.51 -14.47 3.02
CA ALA A 157 -20.57 -15.45 4.10
C ALA A 157 -21.85 -15.27 4.95
N PRO A 158 -22.27 -16.28 5.73
CA PRO A 158 -23.34 -16.11 6.71
C PRO A 158 -22.98 -15.04 7.75
N PRO A 159 -23.96 -14.26 8.25
CA PRO A 159 -25.39 -14.38 7.95
C PRO A 159 -25.82 -13.68 6.65
N TYR A 160 -25.02 -12.78 6.10
CA TYR A 160 -25.43 -11.88 5.01
C TYR A 160 -25.79 -12.62 3.72
N ARG A 161 -25.02 -13.64 3.35
CA ARG A 161 -25.18 -14.41 2.11
C ARG A 161 -26.60 -14.91 1.88
N GLU A 162 -27.29 -15.30 2.94
CA GLU A 162 -28.63 -15.91 2.90
C GLU A 162 -29.73 -14.90 2.52
N HIS A 163 -29.44 -13.61 2.69
CA HIS A 163 -30.34 -12.49 2.43
C HIS A 163 -29.98 -11.74 1.14
N LEU A 164 -29.00 -12.23 0.37
CA LEU A 164 -28.63 -11.58 -0.90
C LEU A 164 -29.55 -12.04 -2.03
N ARG A 165 -29.93 -11.09 -2.89
CA ARG A 165 -30.72 -11.38 -4.08
C ARG A 165 -29.96 -12.27 -5.07
N PRO A 166 -30.65 -13.16 -5.81
CA PRO A 166 -30.04 -13.95 -6.88
C PRO A 166 -29.49 -13.11 -8.04
N ASP A 167 -30.08 -11.94 -8.29
CA ASP A 167 -29.71 -10.99 -9.36
C ASP A 167 -28.82 -9.84 -8.87
N LEU A 168 -28.29 -9.93 -7.66
CA LEU A 168 -27.39 -8.94 -7.08
C LEU A 168 -26.12 -8.78 -7.93
N THR A 169 -25.79 -7.54 -8.26
CA THR A 169 -24.49 -7.16 -8.81
C THR A 169 -23.67 -6.41 -7.78
N ILE A 170 -22.52 -6.99 -7.42
CA ILE A 170 -21.54 -6.38 -6.51
C ILE A 170 -20.45 -5.72 -7.33
N ILE A 171 -20.18 -4.44 -7.07
CA ILE A 171 -19.01 -3.73 -7.60
C ILE A 171 -18.02 -3.56 -6.45
N PRO A 172 -16.94 -4.35 -6.39
CA PRO A 172 -15.96 -4.24 -5.33
C PRO A 172 -14.99 -3.07 -5.58
N GLY A 173 -14.85 -2.22 -4.56
CA GLY A 173 -13.88 -1.13 -4.51
C GLY A 173 -12.55 -1.63 -4.00
N ARG A 174 -11.66 -2.01 -4.92
CA ARG A 174 -10.26 -2.23 -4.56
C ARG A 174 -9.63 -0.89 -4.21
N ARG A 175 -9.05 -0.79 -3.02
CA ARG A 175 -8.34 0.41 -2.57
C ARG A 175 -6.85 0.31 -2.80
N THR A 176 -6.23 1.47 -2.91
CA THR A 176 -4.79 1.63 -3.09
C THR A 176 -4.31 2.81 -2.24
N ALA A 177 -3.04 2.82 -1.88
CA ALA A 177 -2.44 3.98 -1.24
C ALA A 177 -2.36 5.14 -2.24
N SER A 178 -2.60 6.36 -1.79
CA SER A 178 -2.29 7.54 -2.59
C SER A 178 -0.81 7.57 -2.97
N VAL A 179 -0.45 8.15 -4.13
CA VAL A 179 0.96 8.29 -4.54
C VAL A 179 1.77 8.95 -3.44
N THR A 180 1.24 9.99 -2.81
CA THR A 180 1.88 10.71 -1.71
C THR A 180 2.20 9.78 -0.53
N SER A 181 1.21 9.04 -0.03
CA SER A 181 1.41 8.14 1.13
C SER A 181 2.28 6.93 0.79
N ALA A 182 2.20 6.41 -0.43
CA ALA A 182 3.13 5.39 -0.91
C ALA A 182 4.57 5.93 -0.97
N CYS A 183 4.79 7.14 -1.49
CA CYS A 183 6.09 7.78 -1.55
C CYS A 183 6.68 8.07 -0.15
N GLN A 184 5.86 8.31 0.87
CA GLN A 184 6.32 8.43 2.26
C GLN A 184 6.98 7.12 2.74
N LEU A 185 6.33 5.98 2.51
CA LEU A 185 6.91 4.66 2.83
C LEU A 185 8.21 4.41 2.05
N LEU A 186 8.21 4.67 0.74
CA LEU A 186 9.39 4.47 -0.11
C LEU A 186 10.56 5.36 0.30
N THR A 187 10.28 6.60 0.73
CA THR A 187 11.31 7.52 1.25
C THR A 187 11.94 6.96 2.52
N GLY A 188 11.11 6.52 3.48
CA GLY A 188 11.61 5.92 4.72
C GLY A 188 12.44 4.65 4.49
N LEU A 189 12.02 3.79 3.56
CA LEU A 189 12.79 2.61 3.17
C LEU A 189 14.12 2.99 2.52
N ALA A 190 14.13 4.01 1.67
CA ALA A 190 15.34 4.49 1.01
C ALA A 190 16.34 5.06 2.04
N GLU A 191 15.88 5.88 2.97
CA GLU A 191 16.68 6.45 4.04
C GLU A 191 17.28 5.36 4.95
N TYR A 192 16.46 4.39 5.35
CA TYR A 192 16.91 3.22 6.11
C TYR A 192 18.02 2.47 5.38
N HIS A 193 17.81 2.12 4.11
CA HIS A 193 18.82 1.41 3.34
C HIS A 193 20.08 2.24 3.12
N GLN A 194 19.97 3.54 2.83
CA GLN A 194 21.12 4.41 2.69
C GLN A 194 21.97 4.46 3.96
N LEU A 195 21.34 4.59 5.14
CA LEU A 195 22.05 4.61 6.41
C LEU A 195 22.85 3.31 6.62
N HIS A 196 22.20 2.16 6.46
CA HIS A 196 22.86 0.86 6.63
C HIS A 196 23.97 0.62 5.59
N LEU A 197 23.75 0.99 4.33
CA LEU A 197 24.74 0.82 3.27
C LEU A 197 25.94 1.75 3.46
N LYS A 198 25.74 2.99 3.90
CA LYS A 198 26.83 3.93 4.24
C LYS A 198 27.68 3.41 5.40
N ASN A 199 27.04 2.89 6.45
CA ASN A 199 27.74 2.28 7.58
C ASN A 199 28.53 1.03 7.16
N GLU A 200 27.95 0.19 6.29
CA GLU A 200 28.65 -0.96 5.71
C GLU A 200 29.87 -0.51 4.88
N TYR A 201 29.71 0.53 4.04
CA TYR A 201 30.80 1.09 3.23
C TYR A 201 31.96 1.60 4.09
N GLN A 202 31.67 2.35 5.15
CA GLN A 202 32.69 2.87 6.07
C GLN A 202 33.45 1.75 6.79
N ALA A 203 32.76 0.70 7.23
CA ALA A 203 33.39 -0.46 7.89
C ALA A 203 34.29 -1.28 6.94
N LEU A 204 34.07 -1.20 5.63
CA LEU A 204 34.94 -1.87 4.64
C LEU A 204 36.29 -1.16 4.48
N HIS A 205 36.37 0.16 4.72
CA HIS A 205 37.64 0.90 4.69
C HIS A 205 38.59 0.54 5.82
N THR A 206 38.09 -0.04 6.92
CA THR A 206 38.90 -0.41 8.09
C THR A 206 39.45 -1.84 8.04
N THR A 207 39.08 -2.66 7.05
CA THR A 207 39.47 -4.09 6.98
C THR A 207 40.13 -4.40 5.63
N ALA A 208 41.40 -4.81 5.62
CA ALA A 208 42.22 -4.95 4.41
C ALA A 208 42.06 -6.27 3.64
N GLU A 209 41.56 -7.34 4.29
CA GLU A 209 41.38 -8.63 3.64
C GLU A 209 39.95 -8.77 3.07
N GLN A 210 39.86 -9.22 1.81
CA GLN A 210 38.61 -9.45 1.05
C GLN A 210 37.83 -8.19 0.60
N THR A 211 38.43 -7.01 0.66
CA THR A 211 37.81 -5.72 0.33
C THR A 211 37.17 -5.66 -1.06
N PRO A 212 37.79 -6.13 -2.17
CA PRO A 212 37.21 -6.00 -3.51
C PRO A 212 35.89 -6.74 -3.71
N LYS A 213 35.82 -8.00 -3.24
CA LYS A 213 34.60 -8.82 -3.33
C LYS A 213 33.45 -8.22 -2.51
N ARG A 214 33.77 -7.65 -1.34
CA ARG A 214 32.79 -7.01 -0.46
C ARG A 214 32.30 -5.67 -1.03
N LEU A 215 33.19 -4.89 -1.64
CA LEU A 215 32.84 -3.66 -2.36
C LEU A 215 31.92 -3.97 -3.55
N LEU A 216 32.23 -4.98 -4.36
CA LEU A 216 31.37 -5.38 -5.46
C LEU A 216 29.99 -5.90 -4.97
N ALA A 217 29.97 -6.65 -3.87
CA ALA A 217 28.71 -7.07 -3.25
C ALA A 217 27.89 -5.88 -2.72
N LEU A 218 28.55 -4.85 -2.17
CA LEU A 218 27.91 -3.61 -1.73
C LEU A 218 27.33 -2.83 -2.92
N ALA A 219 28.09 -2.67 -4.01
CA ALA A 219 27.60 -2.03 -5.24
C ALA A 219 26.32 -2.70 -5.76
N ARG A 220 26.30 -4.05 -5.79
CA ARG A 220 25.10 -4.82 -6.15
C ARG A 220 23.92 -4.61 -5.21
N LYS A 221 24.17 -4.47 -3.89
CA LYS A 221 23.11 -4.15 -2.93
C LYS A 221 22.52 -2.77 -3.19
N ILE A 222 23.35 -1.75 -3.41
CA ILE A 222 22.89 -0.39 -3.72
C ILE A 222 22.04 -0.40 -4.98
N GLU A 223 22.50 -1.09 -6.02
CA GLU A 223 21.75 -1.23 -7.27
C GLU A 223 20.41 -1.94 -7.07
N GLY A 224 20.39 -3.05 -6.32
CA GLY A 224 19.17 -3.78 -6.00
C GLY A 224 18.12 -2.93 -5.28
N ILE A 225 18.56 -2.08 -4.34
CA ILE A 225 17.67 -1.13 -3.65
C ILE A 225 17.17 -0.05 -4.61
N THR A 226 18.04 0.53 -5.44
CA THR A 226 17.65 1.53 -6.44
C THR A 226 16.58 0.97 -7.39
N CYS A 227 16.79 -0.23 -7.93
CA CYS A 227 15.83 -0.90 -8.80
C CYS A 227 14.50 -1.19 -8.09
N LEU A 228 14.53 -1.63 -6.83
CA LEU A 228 13.33 -1.85 -6.03
C LEU A 228 12.52 -0.56 -5.87
N LEU A 229 13.17 0.54 -5.49
CA LEU A 229 12.53 1.83 -5.27
C LEU A 229 11.96 2.42 -6.58
N GLN A 230 12.69 2.31 -7.69
CA GLN A 230 12.20 2.72 -9.01
C GLN A 230 10.94 1.95 -9.40
N ARG A 231 10.98 0.62 -9.31
CA ARG A 231 9.82 -0.23 -9.62
C ARG A 231 8.63 0.12 -8.73
N ALA A 232 8.85 0.25 -7.43
CA ALA A 232 7.78 0.57 -6.48
C ALA A 232 7.18 1.97 -6.74
N SER A 233 8.00 2.95 -7.13
CA SER A 233 7.51 4.29 -7.47
C SER A 233 6.59 4.30 -8.69
N LEU A 234 6.89 3.48 -9.70
CA LEU A 234 6.01 3.30 -10.86
C LEU A 234 4.74 2.55 -10.49
N GLU A 235 4.86 1.56 -9.61
CA GLU A 235 3.73 0.76 -9.15
C GLU A 235 2.73 1.57 -8.31
N ALA A 236 3.20 2.52 -7.49
CA ALA A 236 2.33 3.46 -6.78
C ALA A 236 1.38 4.21 -7.74
N ILE A 237 1.88 4.61 -8.90
CA ILE A 237 1.07 5.31 -9.93
C ILE A 237 0.12 4.32 -10.64
N LYS A 238 0.63 3.14 -11.02
CA LYS A 238 -0.17 2.13 -11.73
C LYS A 238 -1.36 1.63 -10.91
N GLN A 239 -1.16 1.45 -9.61
CA GLN A 239 -2.20 0.98 -8.70
C GLN A 239 -3.42 1.90 -8.70
N GLN A 240 -3.24 3.23 -8.71
CA GLN A 240 -4.36 4.18 -8.72
C GLN A 240 -5.25 4.07 -9.98
N ILE A 241 -4.66 3.72 -11.11
CA ILE A 241 -5.37 3.56 -12.39
C ILE A 241 -6.22 2.28 -12.39
N GLY A 242 -5.89 1.30 -11.55
CA GLY A 242 -6.54 -0.02 -11.50
C GLY A 242 -6.03 -1.01 -12.55
N ASN A 243 -4.97 -0.67 -13.29
CA ASN A 243 -4.31 -1.56 -14.25
C ASN A 243 -3.24 -2.41 -13.56
N THR A 244 -3.62 -3.31 -12.65
CA THR A 244 -2.73 -4.41 -12.28
C THR A 244 -2.88 -5.52 -13.31
N THR A 245 -2.36 -5.31 -14.52
CA THR A 245 -1.91 -6.48 -15.29
C THR A 245 -0.76 -7.07 -14.50
N ALA A 246 -0.84 -8.37 -14.18
CA ALA A 246 0.30 -9.13 -13.69
C ALA A 246 1.37 -9.08 -14.79
N SER A 247 2.21 -8.06 -14.77
CA SER A 247 3.39 -7.97 -15.59
C SER A 247 4.44 -8.78 -14.87
N ASP A 248 4.57 -10.04 -15.27
CA ASP A 248 5.79 -10.81 -15.08
C ASP A 248 6.96 -9.98 -15.61
N ALA A 249 7.68 -9.36 -14.68
CA ALA A 249 8.98 -8.77 -14.91
C ALA A 249 9.86 -9.06 -13.69
N ASP A 250 9.90 -10.34 -13.31
CA ASP A 250 11.09 -10.93 -12.69
C ASP A 250 12.16 -11.07 -13.78
N ALA A 251 12.69 -9.93 -14.18
CA ALA A 251 13.99 -9.84 -14.82
C ALA A 251 14.76 -8.79 -14.02
N VAL A 252 15.34 -9.23 -12.91
CA VAL A 252 16.57 -8.59 -12.43
C VAL A 252 17.52 -8.68 -13.63
N SER A 253 17.70 -7.58 -14.34
CA SER A 253 18.75 -7.50 -15.35
C SER A 253 20.05 -7.60 -14.57
N ASP A 254 20.64 -8.79 -14.57
CA ASP A 254 22.03 -8.98 -14.21
C ASP A 254 22.85 -8.23 -15.27
N CYS A 255 23.10 -6.94 -15.03
CA CYS A 255 24.15 -6.23 -15.73
C CYS A 255 25.48 -6.91 -15.33
N PRO A 256 26.19 -7.57 -16.28
CA PRO A 256 27.49 -8.11 -15.97
C PRO A 256 28.44 -6.93 -15.72
N LEU A 257 28.95 -6.83 -14.51
CA LEU A 257 30.11 -5.99 -14.23
C LEU A 257 31.34 -6.75 -14.75
N GLU A 258 31.71 -6.51 -16.01
CA GLU A 258 33.01 -6.94 -16.52
C GLU A 258 34.14 -6.15 -15.84
N GLY A 259 35.24 -6.87 -15.58
CA GLY A 259 36.48 -6.49 -14.89
C GLY A 259 36.66 -5.01 -14.55
N THR A 260 36.46 -4.67 -13.28
CA THR A 260 36.84 -3.37 -12.72
C THR A 260 38.01 -3.55 -11.76
N ASP A 261 39.11 -2.88 -12.08
CA ASP A 261 40.30 -2.72 -11.24
C ASP A 261 39.92 -2.00 -9.93
N ASP A 262 40.61 -2.26 -8.82
CA ASP A 262 40.17 -1.87 -7.46
C ASP A 262 39.96 -0.35 -7.29
N GLY A 263 40.71 0.48 -8.03
CA GLY A 263 40.53 1.94 -8.06
C GLY A 263 39.22 2.42 -8.70
N ASN A 264 38.57 1.57 -9.51
CA ASN A 264 37.30 1.87 -10.18
C ASN A 264 36.09 1.48 -9.31
N LEU A 265 36.24 0.54 -8.38
CA LEU A 265 35.13 0.05 -7.54
C LEU A 265 34.62 1.08 -6.53
N CYS A 266 35.50 1.89 -5.93
CA CYS A 266 35.09 2.97 -5.04
C CYS A 266 34.31 4.05 -5.78
N ALA A 267 34.81 4.49 -6.95
CA ALA A 267 34.11 5.46 -7.79
C ALA A 267 32.74 4.94 -8.26
N LEU A 268 32.66 3.65 -8.62
CA LEU A 268 31.39 2.99 -8.94
C LEU A 268 30.41 3.04 -7.75
N ILE A 269 30.86 2.73 -6.54
CA ILE A 269 30.00 2.77 -5.35
C ILE A 269 29.50 4.20 -5.06
N GLU A 270 30.37 5.20 -5.19
CA GLU A 270 30.01 6.61 -5.03
C GLU A 270 28.95 7.05 -6.04
N ASP A 271 29.09 6.67 -7.32
CA ASP A 271 28.11 6.93 -8.37
C ASP A 271 26.75 6.26 -8.06
N ARG A 272 26.76 5.02 -7.58
CA ARG A 272 25.53 4.31 -7.18
C ARG A 272 24.87 4.95 -5.96
N PHE A 273 25.65 5.42 -4.98
CA PHE A 273 25.11 6.21 -3.87
C PHE A 273 24.52 7.54 -4.33
N ALA A 274 25.14 8.22 -5.29
CA ALA A 274 24.61 9.47 -5.84
C ALA A 274 23.25 9.22 -6.53
N THR A 275 23.15 8.13 -7.30
CA THR A 275 21.88 7.71 -7.94
C THR A 275 20.80 7.41 -6.90
N LEU A 276 21.13 6.63 -5.86
CA LEU A 276 20.19 6.33 -4.77
C LEU A 276 19.75 7.60 -4.03
N THR A 277 20.68 8.54 -3.78
CA THR A 277 20.39 9.82 -3.13
C THR A 277 19.44 10.66 -3.97
N TYR A 278 19.71 10.79 -5.27
CA TYR A 278 18.83 11.50 -6.19
C TYR A 278 17.41 10.92 -6.21
N LEU A 279 17.28 9.58 -6.20
CA LEU A 279 15.99 8.92 -6.15
C LEU A 279 15.26 9.17 -4.83
N THR A 280 15.96 9.12 -3.70
CA THR A 280 15.40 9.46 -2.38
C THR A 280 14.88 10.90 -2.35
N ASP A 281 15.63 11.87 -2.87
CA ASP A 281 15.20 13.27 -2.93
C ASP A 281 13.97 13.47 -3.83
N ARG A 282 13.83 12.64 -4.89
CA ARG A 282 12.62 12.63 -5.73
C ARG A 282 11.42 12.07 -4.97
N LEU A 283 11.59 10.93 -4.30
CA LEU A 283 10.53 10.32 -3.49
C LEU A 283 10.09 11.25 -2.36
N HIS A 284 11.04 11.89 -1.68
CA HIS A 284 10.77 12.83 -0.61
C HIS A 284 9.89 14.00 -1.11
N ARG A 285 10.21 14.59 -2.26
CA ARG A 285 9.37 15.65 -2.85
C ARG A 285 7.96 15.19 -3.20
N LEU A 286 7.79 13.96 -3.67
CA LEU A 286 6.47 13.38 -3.97
C LEU A 286 5.69 12.98 -2.70
N SER A 287 6.39 12.82 -1.58
CA SER A 287 5.82 12.45 -0.28
C SER A 287 5.19 13.64 0.46
N LEU A 288 5.49 14.86 0.01
CA LEU A 288 4.91 16.09 0.53
C LEU A 288 3.56 16.36 -0.16
N PRO A 289 2.55 16.87 0.56
CA PRO A 289 1.32 17.33 -0.07
C PRO A 289 1.61 18.46 -1.07
N PRO A 290 0.84 18.58 -2.16
CA PRO A 290 1.01 19.70 -3.10
C PRO A 290 0.83 21.03 -2.35
N GLU A 291 1.79 21.94 -2.48
CA GLU A 291 1.65 23.31 -1.97
C GLU A 291 0.49 23.97 -2.73
N HIS A 292 -0.55 24.41 -1.99
CA HIS A 292 -1.71 25.13 -2.50
C HIS A 292 -1.48 26.64 -2.54
#